data_AF-A0A0A8L8Z3-F1
#
_entry.id   AF-A0A0A8L8Z3-F1
#
_cell.length_a   1.000
_cell.length_b   1.000
_cell.length_c   1.000
_cell.angle_alpha   90.00
_cell.angle_beta   90.00
_cell.angle_gamma   90.00
#
_symmetry.space_group_name_H-M   'P 1'
#
loop_
_entity.id
_entity.type
_entity.pdbx_description
1 polymer ?
#
loop_
_entity_poly.entity_id
_entity_poly.type
_entity_poly.pdbx_seq_one_letter_code
_entity_poly.pdbx_strand_id
1 'polypeptide(L)'
;METALVKQLAGHKKETREQALESLRRYLTTKNFQNAKQSQFDKLWKGLYYSMWHCDKPIPQQSLAYSLGELHLLYVKSKNHKAFNRFSKSFWKVICIEWYKIDHHRLDKFLLLIRRCLYFQLKYLHECDWEESLVDSYINKVLKKIPLSGDRKVYNGIPFHIVDILLDEWVKVCYGEGEEEEEEEEDTEDGKDEEIKEAVSKTPLSDFVSIFQELSSNIVNQKTLRNKIKEDLLKDERLFAWGILQPAEDDQQEEEADEWHGF
;
A
#
# COMPACT_ATOMS: atom_id res chain seq x y z
N MET A 1 2.70 23.93 11.79
CA MET A 1 1.68 23.75 10.75
C MET A 1 0.78 24.95 10.75
N GLU A 2 0.80 25.74 9.67
CA GLU A 2 -0.21 26.77 9.49
C GLU A 2 -1.58 26.10 9.37
N THR A 3 -2.44 26.35 10.36
CA THR A 3 -3.83 25.90 10.39
C THR A 3 -4.60 26.36 9.15
N ALA A 4 -4.11 27.40 8.46
CA ALA A 4 -4.64 27.90 7.20
C ALA A 4 -4.51 26.86 6.07
N LEU A 5 -3.36 26.21 5.91
CA LEU A 5 -3.13 25.27 4.81
C LEU A 5 -4.05 24.04 4.91
N VAL A 6 -4.21 23.49 6.11
CA VAL A 6 -5.15 22.37 6.37
C VAL A 6 -6.59 22.76 6.05
N LYS A 7 -7.00 23.99 6.41
CA LYS A 7 -8.33 24.51 6.10
C LYS A 7 -8.53 24.71 4.60
N GLN A 8 -7.50 25.18 3.88
CA GLN A 8 -7.55 25.34 2.43
C GLN A 8 -7.67 23.98 1.70
N LEU A 9 -6.93 22.97 2.15
CA LEU A 9 -7.03 21.59 1.65
C LEU A 9 -8.44 21.00 1.85
N ALA A 10 -9.09 21.31 2.99
CA ALA A 10 -10.45 20.88 3.29
C ALA A 10 -11.54 21.81 2.70
N GLY A 11 -11.16 22.81 1.90
CA GLY A 11 -12.08 23.78 1.32
C GLY A 11 -12.96 23.20 0.19
N HIS A 12 -14.06 23.89 -0.10
CA HIS A 12 -15.00 23.48 -1.15
C HIS A 12 -14.56 23.83 -2.58
N LYS A 13 -13.77 24.90 -2.76
CA LYS A 13 -13.34 25.38 -4.08
C LYS A 13 -12.16 24.56 -4.60
N LYS A 14 -12.28 24.05 -5.83
CA LYS A 14 -11.24 23.26 -6.51
C LYS A 14 -9.92 24.03 -6.61
N GLU A 15 -9.94 25.27 -7.10
CA GLU A 15 -8.69 26.03 -7.31
C GLU A 15 -7.95 26.26 -5.99
N THR A 16 -8.68 26.51 -4.90
CA THR A 16 -8.09 26.67 -3.55
C THR A 16 -7.40 25.39 -3.09
N ARG A 17 -7.97 24.22 -3.36
CA ARG A 17 -7.34 22.93 -2.99
C ARG A 17 -6.09 22.65 -3.81
N GLU A 18 -6.11 22.93 -5.11
CA GLU A 18 -4.96 22.71 -6.00
C GLU A 18 -3.77 23.61 -5.63
N GLN A 19 -4.02 24.90 -5.39
CA GLN A 19 -2.98 25.83 -4.92
C GLN A 19 -2.43 25.45 -3.55
N ALA A 20 -3.30 24.95 -2.66
CA ALA A 20 -2.89 24.45 -1.36
C ALA A 20 -2.04 23.19 -1.47
N LEU A 21 -2.34 22.28 -2.42
CA LEU A 21 -1.55 21.08 -2.65
C LEU A 21 -0.15 21.41 -3.18
N GLU A 22 -0.03 22.38 -4.08
CA GLU A 22 1.27 22.85 -4.56
C GLU A 22 2.09 23.51 -3.44
N SER A 23 1.44 24.33 -2.62
CA SER A 23 2.07 24.92 -1.43
C SER A 23 2.47 23.86 -0.41
N LEU A 24 1.68 22.79 -0.29
CA LEU A 24 1.99 21.67 0.58
C LEU A 24 3.24 20.91 0.13
N ARG A 25 3.42 20.65 -1.16
CA ARG A 25 4.63 19.98 -1.68
C ARG A 25 5.90 20.68 -1.20
N ARG A 26 5.94 22.01 -1.30
CA ARG A 26 7.05 22.84 -0.78
C ARG A 26 7.16 22.78 0.74
N TYR A 27 6.03 22.83 1.46
CA TYR A 27 6.03 22.77 2.93
C TYR A 27 6.58 21.45 3.47
N LEU A 28 6.23 20.32 2.84
CA LEU A 28 6.64 18.98 3.24
C LEU A 28 8.16 18.74 3.14
N THR A 29 8.86 19.46 2.25
CA THR A 29 10.31 19.36 2.09
C THR A 29 11.08 20.26 3.07
N THR A 30 10.40 21.11 3.85
CA THR A 30 11.07 21.96 4.85
C THR A 30 11.60 21.13 6.03
N LYS A 31 12.82 21.45 6.49
CA LYS A 31 13.43 20.80 7.67
C LYS A 31 12.55 20.92 8.93
N ASN A 32 11.80 22.02 9.06
CA ASN A 32 10.89 22.21 10.18
C ASN A 32 9.77 21.15 10.19
N PHE A 33 9.10 20.94 9.06
CA PHE A 33 8.03 19.95 9.00
C PHE A 33 8.55 18.52 9.05
N GLN A 34 9.65 18.22 8.36
CA GLN A 34 10.23 16.87 8.37
C GLN A 34 10.61 16.39 9.79
N ASN A 35 11.02 17.31 10.66
CA ASN A 35 11.33 17.00 12.06
C ASN A 35 10.13 17.12 13.02
N ALA A 36 8.95 17.45 12.51
CA ALA A 36 7.76 17.66 13.32
C ALA A 36 7.30 16.37 14.04
N LYS A 37 6.53 16.55 15.11
CA LYS A 37 5.92 15.46 15.87
C LYS A 37 4.82 14.77 15.04
N GLN A 38 4.57 13.48 15.33
CA GLN A 38 3.52 12.66 14.69
C GLN A 38 2.15 13.36 14.61
N SER A 39 1.75 14.10 15.66
CA SER A 39 0.46 14.80 15.70
C SER A 39 0.31 15.89 14.64
N GLN A 40 1.41 16.44 14.11
CA GLN A 40 1.35 17.36 12.97
C GLN A 40 1.06 16.59 11.69
N PHE A 41 1.72 15.46 11.44
CA PHE A 41 1.39 14.58 10.31
C PHE A 41 -0.07 14.11 10.35
N ASP A 42 -0.60 13.78 11.53
CA ASP A 42 -2.00 13.36 11.71
C ASP A 42 -2.98 14.48 11.30
N LYS A 43 -2.69 15.73 11.71
CA LYS A 43 -3.50 16.90 11.34
C LYS A 43 -3.45 17.17 9.84
N LEU A 44 -2.29 16.98 9.21
CA LEU A 44 -2.15 17.15 7.76
C LEU A 44 -3.01 16.14 7.02
N TRP A 45 -2.85 14.85 7.34
CA TRP A 45 -3.59 13.77 6.68
C TRP A 45 -5.10 13.88 6.90
N LYS A 46 -5.55 14.44 8.02
CA LYS A 46 -6.95 14.77 8.21
C LYS A 46 -7.44 15.82 7.21
N GLY A 47 -6.62 16.82 6.87
CA GLY A 47 -6.90 17.78 5.80
C GLY A 47 -6.97 17.11 4.42
N LEU A 48 -5.97 16.28 4.09
CA LEU A 48 -5.90 15.56 2.81
C LEU A 48 -7.08 14.57 2.62
N TYR A 49 -7.49 13.91 3.69
CA TYR A 49 -8.69 13.08 3.73
C TYR A 49 -9.92 13.87 3.28
N TYR A 50 -10.10 15.10 3.80
CA TYR A 50 -11.23 15.95 3.40
C TYR A 50 -11.08 16.51 1.98
N SER A 51 -9.86 16.71 1.48
CA SER A 51 -9.64 17.02 0.06
C SER A 51 -10.22 15.92 -0.84
N MET A 52 -9.97 14.65 -0.51
CA MET A 52 -10.55 13.51 -1.24
C MET A 52 -12.06 13.40 -1.00
N TRP A 53 -12.53 13.62 0.23
CA TRP A 53 -13.94 13.60 0.58
C TRP A 53 -14.78 14.54 -0.30
N HIS A 54 -14.29 15.74 -0.57
CA HIS A 54 -14.95 16.77 -1.38
C HIS A 54 -14.59 16.72 -2.88
N CYS A 55 -13.93 15.65 -3.34
CA CYS A 55 -13.67 15.41 -4.75
C CYS A 55 -14.76 14.50 -5.32
N ASP A 56 -15.68 15.06 -6.11
CA ASP A 56 -16.89 14.35 -6.54
C ASP A 56 -16.85 13.85 -8.00
N LYS A 57 -15.90 14.34 -8.81
CA LYS A 57 -15.77 13.93 -10.22
C LYS A 57 -14.76 12.77 -10.35
N PRO A 58 -15.05 11.71 -11.14
CA PRO A 58 -14.17 10.54 -11.27
C PRO A 58 -12.73 10.84 -11.69
N ILE A 59 -12.52 11.56 -12.80
CA ILE A 59 -11.17 11.88 -13.31
C ILE A 59 -10.36 12.68 -12.26
N PRO A 60 -10.90 13.76 -11.66
CA PRO A 60 -10.25 14.44 -10.54
C PRO A 60 -9.97 13.56 -9.31
N GLN A 61 -10.79 12.55 -9.00
CA GLN A 61 -10.51 11.63 -7.90
C GLN A 61 -9.25 10.80 -8.18
N GLN A 62 -9.10 10.30 -9.41
CA GLN A 62 -7.90 9.53 -9.81
C GLN A 62 -6.63 10.38 -9.72
N SER A 63 -6.66 11.57 -10.33
CA SER A 63 -5.54 12.52 -10.29
C SER A 63 -5.18 12.95 -8.85
N LEU A 64 -6.19 13.19 -8.01
CA LEU A 64 -5.97 13.53 -6.61
C LEU A 64 -5.40 12.35 -5.82
N ALA A 65 -5.92 11.13 -5.98
CA ALA A 65 -5.38 9.94 -5.31
C ALA A 65 -3.90 9.74 -5.65
N TYR A 66 -3.54 9.86 -6.93
CA TYR A 66 -2.17 9.80 -7.40
C TYR A 66 -1.31 10.90 -6.75
N SER A 67 -1.76 12.16 -6.83
CA SER A 67 -1.03 13.31 -6.29
C SER A 67 -0.80 13.21 -4.77
N LEU A 68 -1.77 12.68 -4.02
CA LEU A 68 -1.67 12.48 -2.57
C LEU A 68 -0.70 11.33 -2.22
N GLY A 69 -0.74 10.24 -2.98
CA GLY A 69 0.19 9.14 -2.84
C GLY A 69 1.63 9.58 -3.11
N GLU A 70 1.85 10.32 -4.21
CA GLU A 70 3.18 10.78 -4.64
C GLU A 70 3.89 11.65 -3.59
N LEU A 71 3.16 12.30 -2.67
CA LEU A 71 3.75 13.07 -1.58
C LEU A 71 4.72 12.24 -0.70
N HIS A 72 4.58 10.91 -0.66
CA HIS A 72 5.52 10.03 0.05
C HIS A 72 6.94 10.10 -0.55
N LEU A 73 7.06 10.32 -1.87
CA LEU A 73 8.34 10.36 -2.57
C LEU A 73 9.14 11.64 -2.31
N LEU A 74 8.52 12.68 -1.75
CA LEU A 74 9.21 13.93 -1.40
C LEU A 74 10.34 13.72 -0.38
N TYR A 75 10.34 12.60 0.35
CA TYR A 75 11.34 12.27 1.35
C TYR A 75 12.55 11.50 0.78
N VAL A 76 12.51 11.03 -0.48
CA VAL A 76 13.56 10.19 -1.10
C VAL A 76 14.88 10.97 -1.16
N LYS A 77 14.86 12.16 -1.78
CA LYS A 77 16.06 13.02 -1.92
C LYS A 77 16.72 13.36 -0.58
N SER A 78 15.92 13.53 0.47
CA SER A 78 16.43 13.84 1.82
C SER A 78 16.84 12.62 2.63
N LYS A 79 16.56 11.40 2.15
CA LYS A 79 16.64 10.12 2.89
C LYS A 79 16.06 10.21 4.31
N ASN A 80 14.94 10.93 4.45
CA ASN A 80 14.32 11.16 5.76
C ASN A 80 13.28 10.08 6.08
N HIS A 81 13.76 8.87 6.34
CA HIS A 81 12.93 7.69 6.65
C HIS A 81 12.01 7.90 7.87
N LYS A 82 12.43 8.74 8.83
CA LYS A 82 11.60 9.08 10.00
C LYS A 82 10.38 9.91 9.60
N ALA A 83 10.55 10.90 8.71
CA ALA A 83 9.44 11.70 8.20
C ALA A 83 8.50 10.86 7.32
N PHE A 84 9.07 10.02 6.44
CA PHE A 84 8.29 9.05 5.64
C PHE A 84 7.43 8.17 6.54
N ASN A 85 8.01 7.48 7.53
CA ASN A 85 7.25 6.59 8.43
C ASN A 85 6.18 7.35 9.22
N ARG A 86 6.44 8.59 9.66
CA ARG A 86 5.42 9.43 10.32
C ARG A 86 4.27 9.75 9.36
N PHE A 87 4.59 10.13 8.12
CA PHE A 87 3.59 10.45 7.10
C PHE A 87 2.75 9.22 6.72
N SER A 88 3.37 8.08 6.42
CA SER A 88 2.68 6.82 6.13
C SER A 88 1.82 6.34 7.31
N LYS A 89 2.33 6.43 8.53
CA LYS A 89 1.58 6.09 9.75
C LYS A 89 0.35 6.97 9.95
N SER A 90 0.47 8.26 9.69
CA SER A 90 -0.67 9.18 9.77
C SER A 90 -1.74 8.89 8.73
N PHE A 91 -1.35 8.51 7.50
CA PHE A 91 -2.29 8.07 6.47
C PHE A 91 -3.16 6.92 6.98
N TRP A 92 -2.53 5.81 7.37
CA TRP A 92 -3.27 4.63 7.85
C TRP A 92 -4.09 4.92 9.10
N LYS A 93 -3.57 5.74 10.03
CA LYS A 93 -4.29 6.16 11.22
C LYS A 93 -5.59 6.89 10.87
N VAL A 94 -5.52 7.86 9.94
CA VAL A 94 -6.69 8.65 9.52
C VAL A 94 -7.69 7.75 8.81
N ILE A 95 -7.25 6.88 7.89
CA ILE A 95 -8.12 5.92 7.22
C ILE A 95 -8.84 5.02 8.23
N CYS A 96 -8.13 4.41 9.18
CA CYS A 96 -8.75 3.54 10.19
C CYS A 96 -9.78 4.27 11.06
N ILE A 97 -9.49 5.51 11.48
CA ILE A 97 -10.42 6.29 12.32
C ILE A 97 -11.67 6.71 11.55
N GLU A 98 -11.54 7.03 10.27
CA GLU A 98 -12.64 7.61 9.48
C GLU A 98 -13.40 6.57 8.65
N TRP A 99 -12.90 5.34 8.54
CA TRP A 99 -13.45 4.28 7.69
C TRP A 99 -14.96 4.09 7.85
N TYR A 100 -15.45 4.02 9.08
CA TYR A 100 -16.87 3.80 9.37
C TYR A 100 -17.80 4.93 8.92
N LYS A 101 -17.25 6.13 8.66
CA LYS A 101 -18.01 7.30 8.21
C LYS A 101 -18.12 7.37 6.70
N ILE A 102 -17.38 6.55 5.97
CA ILE A 102 -17.39 6.53 4.51
C ILE A 102 -18.66 5.80 4.09
N ASP A 103 -19.60 6.54 3.50
CA ASP A 103 -20.78 5.96 2.89
C ASP A 103 -20.45 5.28 1.55
N HIS A 104 -21.37 4.43 1.09
CA HIS A 104 -21.18 3.62 -0.10
C HIS A 104 -20.84 4.42 -1.37
N HIS A 105 -21.38 5.63 -1.55
CA HIS A 105 -21.08 6.47 -2.73
C HIS A 105 -19.65 7.03 -2.72
N ARG A 106 -18.97 6.99 -1.57
CA ARG A 106 -17.59 7.49 -1.40
C ARG A 106 -16.57 6.36 -1.29
N LEU A 107 -17.00 5.11 -1.12
CA LEU A 107 -16.12 3.99 -0.82
C LEU A 107 -15.05 3.80 -1.91
N ASP A 108 -15.44 3.79 -3.18
CA ASP A 108 -14.54 3.48 -4.30
C ASP A 108 -13.35 4.44 -4.39
N LYS A 109 -13.58 5.74 -4.23
CA LYS A 109 -12.47 6.71 -4.26
C LYS A 109 -11.53 6.54 -3.06
N PHE A 110 -12.02 6.11 -1.90
CA PHE A 110 -11.16 5.84 -0.75
C PHE A 110 -10.41 4.51 -0.89
N LEU A 111 -11.01 3.49 -1.51
CA LEU A 111 -10.30 2.27 -1.92
C LEU A 111 -9.18 2.58 -2.92
N LEU A 112 -9.46 3.43 -3.91
CA LEU A 112 -8.46 3.93 -4.86
C LEU A 112 -7.35 4.73 -4.16
N LEU A 113 -7.71 5.59 -3.21
CA LEU A 113 -6.72 6.32 -2.42
C LEU A 113 -5.81 5.38 -1.63
N ILE A 114 -6.37 4.34 -1.00
CA ILE A 114 -5.57 3.31 -0.30
C ILE A 114 -4.61 2.63 -1.27
N ARG A 115 -5.10 2.23 -2.44
CA ARG A 115 -4.30 1.60 -3.48
C ARG A 115 -3.12 2.49 -3.91
N ARG A 116 -3.38 3.76 -4.26
CA ARG A 116 -2.32 4.71 -4.64
C ARG A 116 -1.36 5.04 -3.51
N CYS A 117 -1.84 5.20 -2.27
CA CYS A 117 -0.95 5.43 -1.13
C CYS A 117 -0.07 4.22 -0.81
N LEU A 118 -0.60 3.00 -0.89
CA LEU A 118 0.19 1.78 -0.70
C LEU A 118 1.27 1.68 -1.78
N TYR A 119 0.89 1.85 -3.06
CA TYR A 119 1.83 1.89 -4.19
C TYR A 119 2.99 2.84 -3.95
N PHE A 120 2.71 4.11 -3.62
CA PHE A 120 3.77 5.09 -3.42
C PHE A 120 4.58 4.88 -2.13
N GLN A 121 4.02 4.18 -1.14
CA GLN A 121 4.79 3.74 0.03
C GLN A 121 5.75 2.62 -0.34
N LEU A 122 5.32 1.64 -1.14
CA LEU A 122 6.20 0.58 -1.67
C LEU A 122 7.25 1.15 -2.62
N LYS A 123 6.85 2.04 -3.53
CA LYS A 123 7.77 2.75 -4.43
C LYS A 123 8.82 3.54 -3.67
N TYR A 124 8.47 4.18 -2.55
CA TYR A 124 9.47 4.84 -1.70
C TYR A 124 10.53 3.86 -1.18
N LEU A 125 10.14 2.65 -0.77
CA LEU A 125 11.08 1.62 -0.30
C LEU A 125 11.96 1.14 -1.46
N HIS A 126 11.37 0.91 -2.63
CA HIS A 126 12.08 0.54 -3.86
C HIS A 126 13.11 1.60 -4.29
N GLU A 127 12.74 2.89 -4.30
CA GLU A 127 13.66 4.02 -4.59
C GLU A 127 14.75 4.20 -3.54
N CYS A 128 14.62 3.53 -2.40
CA CYS A 128 15.66 3.45 -1.36
C CYS A 128 16.34 2.08 -1.34
N ASP A 129 16.31 1.36 -2.47
CA ASP A 129 16.93 0.04 -2.68
C ASP A 129 16.54 -0.99 -1.62
N TRP A 130 15.30 -0.91 -1.13
CA TRP A 130 14.78 -1.78 -0.08
C TRP A 130 15.68 -1.84 1.17
N GLU A 131 16.28 -0.71 1.57
CA GLU A 131 17.16 -0.65 2.75
C GLU A 131 16.53 -1.36 3.97
N GLU A 132 17.19 -2.40 4.46
CA GLU A 132 16.66 -3.32 5.49
C GLU A 132 16.14 -2.57 6.73
N SER A 133 16.90 -1.57 7.19
CA SER A 133 16.54 -0.76 8.36
C SER A 133 15.26 0.06 8.17
N LEU A 134 15.03 0.53 6.93
CA LEU A 134 13.84 1.27 6.54
C LEU A 134 12.65 0.31 6.39
N VAL A 135 12.85 -0.83 5.73
CA VAL A 135 11.83 -1.87 5.53
C VAL A 135 11.30 -2.38 6.87
N ASP A 136 12.21 -2.82 7.77
CA ASP A 136 11.86 -3.25 9.13
C ASP A 136 11.08 -2.16 9.88
N SER A 137 11.59 -0.92 9.83
CA SER A 137 10.98 0.20 10.52
C SER A 137 9.59 0.54 9.96
N TYR A 138 9.37 0.40 8.64
CA TYR A 138 8.07 0.58 8.02
C TYR A 138 7.10 -0.54 8.42
N ILE A 139 7.50 -1.81 8.28
CA ILE A 139 6.69 -2.97 8.68
C ILE A 139 6.26 -2.85 10.15
N ASN A 140 7.22 -2.69 11.06
CA ASN A 140 6.96 -2.74 12.51
C ASN A 140 6.28 -1.47 13.06
N LYS A 141 6.64 -0.28 12.56
CA LYS A 141 6.11 0.99 13.13
C LYS A 141 4.88 1.50 12.41
N VAL A 142 4.62 1.05 11.18
CA VAL A 142 3.50 1.48 10.33
C VAL A 142 2.51 0.34 10.15
N LEU A 143 2.87 -0.70 9.39
CA LEU A 143 1.92 -1.75 8.97
C LEU A 143 1.39 -2.59 10.14
N LYS A 144 2.28 -3.28 10.87
CA LYS A 144 1.92 -4.08 12.06
C LYS A 144 1.33 -3.24 13.18
N LYS A 145 1.57 -1.91 13.19
CA LYS A 145 1.06 -1.03 14.24
C LYS A 145 -0.36 -0.53 13.99
N ILE A 146 -0.78 -0.43 12.72
CA ILE A 146 -2.08 0.17 12.36
C ILE A 146 -2.88 -0.77 11.45
N PRO A 147 -2.73 -0.75 10.11
CA PRO A 147 -3.68 -1.41 9.22
C PRO A 147 -3.65 -2.94 9.34
N LEU A 148 -2.48 -3.51 9.68
CA LEU A 148 -2.23 -4.95 9.81
C LEU A 148 -1.94 -5.32 11.27
N SER A 149 -2.58 -4.64 12.23
CA SER A 149 -2.35 -4.87 13.66
C SER A 149 -3.13 -6.04 14.27
N GLY A 150 -4.16 -6.54 13.59
CA GLY A 150 -5.09 -7.53 14.14
C GLY A 150 -6.04 -6.98 15.23
N ASP A 151 -5.91 -5.71 15.63
CA ASP A 151 -6.78 -5.08 16.62
C ASP A 151 -8.22 -5.00 16.08
N ARG A 152 -9.20 -5.41 16.90
CA ARG A 152 -10.63 -5.38 16.58
C ARG A 152 -11.16 -3.97 16.33
N LYS A 153 -10.42 -2.91 16.72
CA LYS A 153 -10.73 -1.51 16.41
C LYS A 153 -10.46 -1.15 14.95
N VAL A 154 -9.65 -1.94 14.23
CA VAL A 154 -9.43 -1.76 12.80
C VAL A 154 -10.52 -2.52 12.06
N TYR A 155 -11.26 -1.82 11.22
CA TYR A 155 -12.31 -2.43 10.41
C TYR A 155 -11.69 -3.34 9.35
N ASN A 156 -12.20 -4.58 9.23
CA ASN A 156 -11.69 -5.61 8.32
C ASN A 156 -11.61 -5.15 6.85
N GLY A 157 -12.48 -4.24 6.40
CA GLY A 157 -12.43 -3.74 5.03
C GLY A 157 -11.07 -3.17 4.62
N ILE A 158 -10.27 -2.66 5.58
CA ILE A 158 -8.93 -2.13 5.32
C ILE A 158 -7.92 -3.26 5.06
N PRO A 159 -7.64 -4.20 5.99
CA PRO A 159 -6.73 -5.30 5.73
C PRO A 159 -7.21 -6.21 4.59
N PHE A 160 -8.53 -6.32 4.38
CA PHE A 160 -9.10 -7.06 3.25
C PHE A 160 -8.66 -6.43 1.93
N HIS A 161 -8.86 -5.11 1.79
CA HIS A 161 -8.43 -4.40 0.59
C HIS A 161 -6.91 -4.42 0.41
N ILE A 162 -6.11 -4.43 1.49
CA ILE A 162 -4.65 -4.60 1.37
C ILE A 162 -4.31 -5.98 0.80
N VAL A 163 -4.95 -7.05 1.29
CA VAL A 163 -4.78 -8.40 0.74
C VAL A 163 -5.10 -8.41 -0.76
N ASP A 164 -6.20 -7.77 -1.16
CA ASP A 164 -6.69 -7.77 -2.54
C ASP A 164 -5.76 -7.05 -3.54
N ILE A 165 -4.89 -6.16 -3.07
CA ILE A 165 -4.10 -5.29 -3.96
C ILE A 165 -2.59 -5.43 -3.78
N LEU A 166 -2.11 -6.10 -2.72
CA LEU A 166 -0.69 -6.06 -2.36
C LEU A 166 0.21 -6.54 -3.49
N LEU A 167 -0.09 -7.71 -4.07
CA LEU A 167 0.76 -8.33 -5.08
C LEU A 167 0.71 -7.54 -6.39
N ASP A 168 -0.46 -7.04 -6.79
CA ASP A 168 -0.61 -6.18 -7.97
C ASP A 168 0.25 -4.92 -7.87
N GLU A 169 0.17 -4.22 -6.73
CA GLU A 169 0.99 -3.02 -6.51
C GLU A 169 2.47 -3.36 -6.34
N TRP A 170 2.81 -4.57 -5.89
CA TRP A 170 4.20 -5.02 -5.81
C TRP A 170 4.82 -5.22 -7.19
N VAL A 171 4.14 -5.96 -8.07
CA VAL A 171 4.55 -6.14 -9.48
C VAL A 171 4.71 -4.77 -10.13
N LYS A 172 3.73 -3.89 -9.94
CA LYS A 172 3.75 -2.53 -10.50
C LYS A 172 4.95 -1.69 -10.03
N VAL A 173 5.42 -1.89 -8.81
CA VAL A 173 6.61 -1.19 -8.30
C VAL A 173 7.91 -1.77 -8.88
N CYS A 174 7.98 -3.08 -9.05
CA CYS A 174 9.21 -3.77 -9.47
C CYS A 174 9.41 -3.75 -10.99
N TYR A 175 8.31 -3.86 -11.74
CA TYR A 175 8.33 -3.99 -13.20
C TYR A 175 7.86 -2.72 -13.92
N GLY A 176 7.10 -1.85 -13.24
CA GLY A 176 6.57 -0.61 -13.80
C GLY A 176 5.05 -0.60 -13.89
N GLU A 177 4.45 0.57 -14.16
CA GLU A 177 3.08 0.57 -14.68
C GLU A 177 3.16 -0.14 -16.03
N GLY A 178 2.42 -1.24 -16.24
CA GLY A 178 2.19 -1.69 -17.61
C GLY A 178 1.54 -0.52 -18.34
N GLU A 179 2.33 0.27 -19.05
CA GLU A 179 1.81 1.26 -19.98
C GLU A 179 1.09 0.44 -21.05
N GLU A 180 -0.23 0.57 -21.11
CA GLU A 180 -1.03 0.20 -22.29
C GLU A 180 -0.73 1.16 -23.47
N GLU A 181 0.47 1.75 -23.52
CA GLU A 181 0.95 2.61 -24.60
C GLU A 181 2.05 1.88 -25.36
N GLU A 182 1.59 1.18 -26.40
CA GLU A 182 2.19 1.00 -27.73
C GLU A 182 3.68 0.58 -27.85
N GLU A 183 3.85 -0.68 -28.30
CA GLU A 183 4.90 -1.20 -29.20
C GLU A 183 6.32 -1.35 -28.56
N GLU A 184 7.11 -2.43 -28.70
CA GLU A 184 7.33 -3.29 -29.87
C GLU A 184 8.31 -4.45 -29.53
N GLU A 185 8.03 -5.34 -28.57
CA GLU A 185 8.79 -6.62 -28.48
C GLU A 185 7.80 -7.79 -28.35
N GLU A 186 8.05 -8.86 -29.13
CA GLU A 186 7.35 -10.14 -29.05
C GLU A 186 7.69 -10.85 -27.73
N ASP A 187 7.40 -10.20 -26.60
CA ASP A 187 7.48 -10.83 -25.30
C ASP A 187 6.32 -11.80 -25.19
N THR A 188 6.62 -13.08 -25.46
CA THR A 188 5.75 -14.19 -25.08
C THR A 188 5.35 -14.05 -23.61
N GLU A 189 4.12 -14.45 -23.27
CA GLU A 189 3.59 -14.40 -21.90
C GLU A 189 4.57 -15.02 -20.87
N ASP A 190 5.21 -16.12 -21.25
CA ASP A 190 6.25 -16.81 -20.46
C ASP A 190 7.51 -15.96 -20.17
N GLY A 191 7.88 -15.06 -21.09
CA GLY A 191 9.05 -14.19 -20.95
C GLY A 191 8.82 -13.09 -19.91
N LYS A 192 7.62 -12.47 -19.93
CA LYS A 192 7.23 -11.45 -18.95
C LYS A 192 7.15 -12.03 -17.54
N ASP A 193 6.65 -13.25 -17.41
CA ASP A 193 6.52 -13.92 -16.11
C ASP A 193 7.89 -14.22 -15.46
N GLU A 194 8.88 -14.64 -16.24
CA GLU A 194 10.25 -14.83 -15.74
C GLU A 194 10.93 -13.50 -15.36
N GLU A 195 10.71 -12.42 -16.12
CA GLU A 195 11.21 -11.08 -15.75
C GLU A 195 10.59 -10.56 -14.44
N ILE A 196 9.27 -10.71 -14.29
CA ILE A 196 8.56 -10.33 -13.06
C ILE A 196 9.10 -11.13 -11.88
N LYS A 197 9.27 -12.45 -12.05
CA LYS A 197 9.82 -13.34 -11.04
C LYS A 197 11.24 -12.93 -10.64
N GLU A 198 12.11 -12.63 -11.60
CA GLU A 198 13.46 -12.13 -11.30
C GLU A 198 13.39 -10.81 -10.53
N ALA A 199 12.56 -9.86 -10.95
CA ALA A 199 12.40 -8.57 -10.29
C ALA A 199 11.89 -8.72 -8.86
N VAL A 200 10.88 -9.56 -8.63
CA VAL A 200 10.28 -9.83 -7.31
C VAL A 200 11.25 -10.56 -6.39
N SER A 201 12.04 -11.52 -6.91
CA SER A 201 13.00 -12.30 -6.11
C SER A 201 14.07 -11.44 -5.40
N LYS A 202 14.33 -10.24 -5.92
CA LYS A 202 15.28 -9.27 -5.36
C LYS A 202 14.67 -8.33 -4.31
N THR A 203 13.41 -8.54 -3.94
CA THR A 203 12.65 -7.67 -3.04
C THR A 203 12.31 -8.34 -1.70
N PRO A 204 12.03 -7.57 -0.63
CA PRO A 204 11.68 -8.12 0.68
C PRO A 204 10.21 -8.57 0.76
N LEU A 205 9.61 -9.09 -0.33
CA LEU A 205 8.20 -9.50 -0.36
C LEU A 205 7.90 -10.58 0.70
N SER A 206 8.85 -11.49 0.93
CA SER A 206 8.76 -12.50 2.00
C SER A 206 8.50 -11.89 3.37
N ASP A 207 9.16 -10.77 3.69
CA ASP A 207 9.00 -10.08 4.98
C ASP A 207 7.60 -9.50 5.13
N PHE A 208 7.00 -9.03 4.02
CA PHE A 208 5.63 -8.53 4.01
C PHE A 208 4.62 -9.67 4.12
N VAL A 209 4.82 -10.78 3.39
CA VAL A 209 3.99 -11.99 3.46
C VAL A 209 4.00 -12.57 4.88
N SER A 210 5.13 -12.48 5.60
CA SER A 210 5.26 -12.95 6.99
C SER A 210 4.25 -12.26 7.93
N ILE A 211 3.92 -10.99 7.69
CA ILE A 211 2.89 -10.25 8.46
C ILE A 211 1.55 -10.98 8.37
N PHE A 212 1.19 -11.44 7.18
CA PHE A 212 -0.07 -12.11 6.92
C PHE A 212 -0.09 -13.54 7.46
N GLN A 213 1.05 -14.25 7.41
CA GLN A 213 1.21 -15.54 8.08
C GLN A 213 1.02 -15.42 9.61
N GLU A 214 1.60 -14.41 10.24
CA GLU A 214 1.38 -14.11 11.67
C GLU A 214 -0.09 -13.78 11.97
N LEU A 215 -0.71 -12.95 11.13
CA LEU A 215 -2.12 -12.56 11.33
C LEU A 215 -3.08 -13.73 11.17
N SER A 216 -2.84 -14.62 10.22
CA SER A 216 -3.71 -15.75 9.92
C SER A 216 -3.54 -16.93 10.87
N SER A 217 -2.37 -17.09 11.49
CA SER A 217 -2.09 -18.11 12.50
C SER A 217 -2.56 -17.71 13.90
N ASN A 218 -2.60 -16.41 14.21
CA ASN A 218 -3.04 -15.93 15.52
C ASN A 218 -4.56 -16.10 15.73
N ILE A 219 -4.94 -17.08 16.55
CA ILE A 219 -6.34 -17.45 16.85
C ILE A 219 -7.17 -16.34 17.52
N VAL A 220 -6.53 -15.33 18.10
CA VAL A 220 -7.20 -14.16 18.71
C VAL A 220 -7.74 -13.21 17.65
N ASN A 221 -7.11 -13.16 16.48
CA ASN A 221 -7.56 -12.33 15.36
C ASN A 221 -8.92 -12.80 14.84
N GLN A 222 -9.66 -11.94 14.14
CA GLN A 222 -10.99 -12.30 13.66
C GLN A 222 -10.93 -13.44 12.63
N LYS A 223 -11.77 -14.48 12.78
CA LYS A 223 -11.79 -15.65 11.89
C LYS A 223 -11.91 -15.25 10.41
N THR A 224 -12.77 -14.28 10.10
CA THR A 224 -12.98 -13.77 8.74
C THR A 224 -11.70 -13.20 8.13
N LEU A 225 -10.89 -12.48 8.91
CA LEU A 225 -9.61 -11.95 8.45
C LEU A 225 -8.60 -13.06 8.21
N ARG A 226 -8.52 -14.03 9.13
CA ARG A 226 -7.60 -15.16 8.97
C ARG A 226 -7.95 -15.98 7.73
N ASN A 227 -9.24 -16.23 7.50
CA ASN A 227 -9.71 -16.97 6.33
C ASN A 227 -9.38 -16.21 5.04
N LYS A 228 -9.72 -14.92 4.93
CA LYS A 228 -9.40 -14.13 3.73
C LYS A 228 -7.91 -14.15 3.41
N ILE A 229 -7.04 -14.03 4.41
CA ILE A 229 -5.59 -14.12 4.20
C ILE A 229 -5.19 -15.50 3.67
N LYS A 230 -5.72 -16.58 4.26
CA LYS A 230 -5.37 -17.95 3.88
C LYS A 230 -5.89 -18.32 2.49
N GLU A 231 -7.08 -17.86 2.15
CA GLU A 231 -7.80 -18.23 0.94
C GLU A 231 -7.35 -17.37 -0.26
N ASP A 232 -7.12 -16.07 -0.05
CA ASP A 232 -6.89 -15.14 -1.16
C ASP A 232 -5.41 -14.79 -1.34
N LEU A 233 -4.63 -14.66 -0.26
CA LEU A 233 -3.22 -14.26 -0.35
C LEU A 233 -2.26 -15.45 -0.30
N LEU A 234 -2.37 -16.30 0.73
CA LEU A 234 -1.41 -17.39 0.96
C LEU A 234 -1.58 -18.58 0.01
N LYS A 235 -2.65 -18.58 -0.80
CA LYS A 235 -2.90 -19.52 -1.89
C LYS A 235 -2.75 -18.90 -3.27
N ASP A 236 -2.34 -17.63 -3.36
CA ASP A 236 -2.12 -16.98 -4.66
C ASP A 236 -0.94 -17.65 -5.37
N GLU A 237 -1.20 -18.19 -6.56
CA GLU A 237 -0.24 -18.96 -7.37
C GLU A 237 1.05 -18.16 -7.64
N ARG A 238 0.95 -16.83 -7.75
CA ARG A 238 2.10 -15.95 -7.98
C ARG A 238 3.14 -16.06 -6.88
N LEU A 239 2.75 -16.25 -5.61
CA LEU A 239 3.70 -16.37 -4.50
C LEU A 239 4.54 -17.66 -4.60
N PHE A 240 3.98 -18.73 -5.16
CA PHE A 240 4.70 -19.98 -5.41
C PHE A 240 5.57 -19.86 -6.66
N ALA A 241 5.03 -19.28 -7.74
CA ALA A 241 5.77 -19.03 -8.98
C ALA A 241 7.02 -18.15 -8.75
N TRP A 242 6.91 -17.16 -7.86
CA TRP A 242 8.03 -16.28 -7.47
C TRP A 242 8.96 -16.86 -6.41
N GLY A 243 8.70 -18.08 -5.94
CA GLY A 243 9.52 -18.75 -4.90
C GLY A 243 9.43 -18.11 -3.51
N ILE A 244 8.41 -17.27 -3.26
CA ILE A 244 8.20 -16.61 -1.97
C ILE A 244 7.59 -17.59 -0.96
N LEU A 245 6.67 -18.44 -1.42
CA LEU A 245 6.11 -19.54 -0.65
C LEU A 245 6.53 -20.87 -1.27
N GLN A 246 6.60 -21.90 -0.43
CA GLN A 246 6.81 -23.28 -0.87
C GLN A 246 5.46 -24.00 -0.84
N PRO A 247 5.16 -24.86 -1.83
CA PRO A 247 3.97 -25.72 -1.81
C PRO A 247 3.91 -26.53 -0.51
N ALA A 248 2.72 -26.80 0.00
CA ALA A 248 2.58 -27.70 1.14
C ALA A 248 2.97 -29.12 0.73
N GLU A 249 3.67 -29.86 1.61
CA GLU A 249 4.09 -31.25 1.36
C GLU A 249 2.92 -32.19 1.02
N ASP A 250 1.69 -31.86 1.44
CA ASP A 250 0.48 -32.64 1.17
C ASP A 250 0.02 -32.56 -0.30
N ASP A 251 0.26 -31.45 -1.01
CA ASP A 251 -0.13 -31.30 -2.42
C ASP A 251 0.82 -32.08 -3.37
N GLN A 252 2.07 -32.28 -2.95
CA GLN A 252 3.05 -33.10 -3.71
C GLN A 252 2.72 -34.59 -3.68
N GLN A 253 2.05 -35.08 -2.63
CA GLN A 253 1.63 -36.48 -2.55
C GLN A 253 0.40 -36.79 -3.41
N GLU A 254 -0.49 -35.83 -3.65
CA GLU A 254 -1.62 -36.00 -4.57
C GLU A 254 -1.16 -36.03 -6.04
N GLU A 255 -0.21 -35.17 -6.44
CA GLU A 255 0.35 -35.20 -7.79
C GLU A 255 1.18 -36.47 -8.08
N GLU A 256 2.00 -36.95 -7.14
CA GLU A 256 2.73 -38.22 -7.30
C GLU A 256 1.78 -39.45 -7.32
N ALA A 257 0.62 -39.37 -6.67
CA ALA A 257 -0.38 -40.44 -6.68
C ALA A 257 -1.12 -40.53 -8.03
N ASP A 258 -1.37 -39.39 -8.68
CA ASP A 258 -2.04 -39.33 -9.98
C ASP A 258 -1.10 -39.68 -11.17
N GLU A 259 0.22 -39.52 -11.01
CA GLU A 259 1.21 -39.97 -12.00
C GLU A 259 1.52 -41.48 -11.94
N TRP A 260 1.06 -42.22 -10.91
CA TRP A 260 1.33 -43.66 -10.79
C TRP A 260 0.44 -44.50 -11.74
N HIS A 261 0.79 -44.52 -13.02
CA HIS A 261 0.22 -45.45 -13.99
C HIS A 261 0.88 -46.83 -13.81
N GLY A 262 0.26 -47.65 -12.95
CA GLY A 262 0.71 -49.00 -12.59
C GLY A 262 1.06 -49.89 -13.80
N PHE A 263 2.10 -50.72 -13.58
CA PHE A 263 2.73 -51.67 -14.52
C PHE A 263 1.78 -52.74 -15.09
#